data_AF-A0A952S374-F1
#
_entry.id   AF-A0A952S374-F1
#
_cell.length_a   1.000
_cell.length_b   1.000
_cell.length_c   1.000
_cell.angle_alpha   90.00
_cell.angle_beta   90.00
_cell.angle_gamma   90.00
#
_symmetry.space_group_name_H-M   'P 1'
#
loop_
_entity.id
_entity.type
_entity.pdbx_description
1 polymer ?
#
loop_
_entity_poly.entity_id
_entity_poly.type
_entity_poly.pdbx_seq_one_letter_code
_entity_poly.pdbx_strand_id
1 'polypeptide(L)' 'MTLQDRILQIDHIQARRFSKLSGDAMDIAAEGIVRHLRACVRMDVNPDASAVREIIDDALNGRRVFAETSNDLLAA' A
#
# COMPACT_ATOMS: atom_id res chain seq x y z
N MET A 1 -6.60 14.40 -4.53
CA MET A 1 -6.48 13.05 -5.14
C MET A 1 -6.52 12.03 -4.03
N THR A 2 -7.43 11.06 -4.10
CA THR A 2 -7.62 10.04 -3.05
C THR A 2 -6.59 8.91 -3.17
N LEU A 3 -6.49 8.05 -2.15
CA LEU A 3 -5.68 6.84 -2.24
C LEU A 3 -6.21 5.89 -3.32
N GLN A 4 -7.53 5.78 -3.44
CA GLN A 4 -8.19 5.01 -4.49
C GLN A 4 -7.75 5.48 -5.89
N ASP A 5 -7.71 6.79 -6.14
CA ASP A 5 -7.28 7.35 -7.43
C ASP A 5 -5.81 7.01 -7.72
N ARG A 6 -4.94 7.04 -6.68
CA ARG A 6 -3.54 6.62 -6.83
C ARG A 6 -3.42 5.15 -7.20
N ILE A 7 -4.18 4.29 -6.53
CA ILE A 7 -4.16 2.86 -6.85
C ILE A 7 -4.70 2.64 -8.27
N LEU A 8 -5.72 3.39 -8.69
CA LEU A 8 -6.27 3.31 -10.05
C LEU A 8 -5.25 3.66 -11.13
N GLN A 9 -4.36 4.62 -10.86
CA GLN A 9 -3.25 4.97 -11.76
C GLN A 9 -2.18 3.87 -11.86
N ILE A 10 -2.06 3.04 -10.84
CA ILE A 10 -1.11 1.91 -10.79
C ILE A 10 -1.72 0.70 -11.47
N ASP A 11 -2.90 0.28 -10.99
CA ASP A 11 -3.64 -0.86 -11.50
C ASP A 11 -5.12 -0.80 -11.13
N HIS A 12 -5.97 -0.89 -12.15
CA HIS A 12 -7.42 -0.93 -12.01
C HIS A 12 -7.93 -2.15 -11.23
N ILE A 13 -7.26 -3.30 -11.29
CA ILE A 13 -7.67 -4.50 -10.55
C ILE A 13 -7.44 -4.28 -9.06
N GLN A 14 -6.24 -3.84 -8.65
CA GLN A 14 -5.95 -3.55 -7.25
C GLN A 14 -6.83 -2.43 -6.70
N ALA A 15 -7.13 -1.40 -7.50
CA ALA A 15 -8.04 -0.34 -7.09
C ALA A 15 -9.44 -0.89 -6.77
N ARG A 16 -9.96 -1.79 -7.60
CA ARG A 16 -11.24 -2.45 -7.35
C ARG A 16 -11.20 -3.40 -6.14
N ARG A 17 -10.06 -4.03 -5.85
CA ARG A 17 -9.90 -4.88 -4.66
C ARG A 17 -9.87 -4.04 -3.39
N PHE A 18 -9.09 -2.96 -3.39
CA PHE A 18 -9.00 -2.02 -2.28
C PHE A 18 -10.35 -1.39 -1.95
N SER A 19 -11.14 -0.97 -2.96
CA SER A 19 -12.45 -0.35 -2.74
C SER A 19 -13.49 -1.27 -2.10
N LYS A 20 -13.23 -2.57 -2.03
CA LYS A 20 -14.11 -3.56 -1.37
C LYS A 20 -13.70 -3.83 0.07
N LEU A 21 -12.53 -3.35 0.50
CA LEU A 21 -12.09 -3.49 1.87
C LEU A 21 -12.95 -2.60 2.78
N SER A 22 -13.07 -3.03 4.03
CA SER A 22 -13.74 -2.26 5.08
C SER A 22 -13.14 -2.62 6.45
N GLY A 23 -13.35 -1.75 7.44
CA GLY A 23 -12.81 -1.92 8.79
C GLY A 23 -11.29 -2.09 8.80
N ASP A 24 -10.80 -2.94 9.70
CA ASP A 24 -9.37 -3.15 9.91
C ASP A 24 -8.59 -3.49 8.63
N ALA A 25 -9.17 -4.31 7.75
CA ALA A 25 -8.51 -4.66 6.50
C ALA A 25 -8.30 -3.44 5.59
N MET A 26 -9.25 -2.50 5.57
CA MET A 26 -9.09 -1.24 4.82
C MET A 26 -8.01 -0.37 5.46
N ASP A 27 -7.99 -0.25 6.79
CA ASP A 27 -7.03 0.59 7.50
C ASP A 27 -5.60 0.07 7.33
N ILE A 28 -5.41 -1.25 7.49
CA ILE A 28 -4.13 -1.93 7.29
C ILE A 28 -3.64 -1.76 5.85
N ALA A 29 -4.50 -2.03 4.86
CA ALA A 29 -4.12 -1.87 3.46
C ALA A 29 -3.79 -0.41 3.14
N ALA A 30 -4.56 0.54 3.64
CA ALA A 30 -4.35 1.96 3.39
C ALA A 30 -2.99 2.43 3.93
N GLU A 31 -2.67 2.03 5.17
CA GLU A 31 -1.40 2.32 5.82
C GLU A 31 -0.22 1.77 5.00
N GLY A 32 -0.31 0.50 4.60
CA GLY A 32 0.72 -0.17 3.81
C GLY A 32 0.95 0.47 2.44
N ILE A 33 -0.12 0.74 1.70
CA ILE A 33 -0.03 1.33 0.37
C ILE A 33 0.56 2.74 0.49
N VAL A 34 0.11 3.55 1.45
CA VAL A 34 0.69 4.90 1.66
C VAL A 34 2.19 4.82 1.94
N ARG A 35 2.65 3.87 2.77
CA ARG A 35 4.08 3.65 3.01
C ARG A 35 4.83 3.25 1.74
N HIS A 36 4.30 2.29 0.98
CA HIS A 36 4.89 1.86 -0.29
C HIS A 36 5.05 3.03 -1.27
N LEU A 37 4.00 3.84 -1.44
CA LEU A 37 4.05 5.00 -2.34
C LEU A 37 5.06 6.05 -1.88
N ARG A 38 5.21 6.27 -0.57
CA ARG A 38 6.25 7.16 -0.03
C ARG A 38 7.66 6.61 -0.29
N ALA A 39 7.86 5.31 -0.14
CA ALA A 39 9.13 4.65 -0.44
C ALA A 39 9.49 4.78 -1.93
N CYS A 40 8.52 4.55 -2.82
CA CYS A 40 8.69 4.73 -4.27
C CYS A 40 9.16 6.15 -4.62
N VAL A 41 8.50 7.17 -4.06
CA VAL A 41 8.91 8.58 -4.26
C VAL A 41 10.32 8.84 -3.72
N ARG A 42 10.66 8.32 -2.54
CA ARG A 42 12.00 8.50 -1.93
C ARG A 42 13.11 7.86 -2.75
N MET A 43 12.84 6.72 -3.38
CA MET A 43 13.80 5.94 -4.15
C MET A 43 13.81 6.31 -5.64
N ASP A 44 12.96 7.25 -6.06
CA ASP A 44 12.75 7.62 -7.46
C ASP A 44 12.40 6.41 -8.36
N VAL A 45 11.50 5.55 -7.85
CA VAL A 45 10.99 4.39 -8.57
C VAL A 45 9.47 4.46 -8.72
N ASN A 46 8.96 3.88 -9.80
CA ASN A 46 7.51 3.78 -9.99
C ASN A 46 6.91 2.71 -9.06
N PRO A 47 5.74 2.97 -8.46
CA PRO A 47 5.03 1.96 -7.70
C PRO A 47 4.54 0.81 -8.58
N ASP A 48 4.61 -0.41 -8.04
CA ASP A 48 4.27 -1.64 -8.76
C ASP A 48 2.95 -2.24 -8.25
N ALA A 49 2.19 -2.82 -9.19
CA ALA A 49 0.90 -3.44 -8.90
C ALA A 49 1.04 -4.69 -8.02
N SER A 50 2.14 -5.44 -8.13
CA SER A 50 2.37 -6.65 -7.33
C SER A 50 2.60 -6.31 -5.86
N ALA A 51 3.35 -5.24 -5.57
CA ALA A 51 3.53 -4.76 -4.20
C ALA A 51 2.20 -4.32 -3.57
N VAL A 52 1.36 -3.58 -4.31
CA VAL A 52 0.01 -3.20 -3.85
C VAL A 52 -0.86 -4.44 -3.62
N ARG A 53 -0.78 -5.44 -4.51
CA ARG A 53 -1.50 -6.71 -4.38
C ARG A 53 -1.13 -7.43 -3.08
N GLU A 54 0.16 -7.56 -2.79
CA GLU A 54 0.67 -8.24 -1.59
C GLU A 54 0.22 -7.52 -0.32
N ILE A 55 0.26 -6.20 -0.29
CA ILE A 55 -0.26 -5.41 0.85
C ILE A 55 -1.75 -5.66 1.08
N ILE A 56 -2.55 -5.71 0.01
CA ILE A 56 -3.98 -6.02 0.11
C ILE A 56 -4.19 -7.46 0.61
N ASP A 57 -3.40 -8.41 0.13
CA ASP A 57 -3.48 -9.82 0.55
C ASP A 57 -3.13 -9.97 2.04
N ASP A 58 -2.07 -9.31 2.51
CA ASP A 58 -1.69 -9.29 3.92
C ASP A 58 -2.74 -8.63 4.80
N ALA A 59 -3.31 -7.51 4.35
CA ALA A 59 -4.37 -6.83 5.07
C ALA A 59 -5.64 -7.67 5.23
N LEU A 60 -6.02 -8.43 4.19
CA LEU A 60 -7.12 -9.39 4.25
C LEU A 60 -6.86 -10.53 5.24
N ASN A 61 -5.59 -10.84 5.51
CA ASN A 61 -5.17 -11.80 6.53
C ASN A 61 -4.95 -11.15 7.91
N GLY A 62 -5.25 -9.85 8.08
CA GLY A 62 -5.00 -9.11 9.32
C GLY A 62 -3.52 -8.84 9.62
N ARG A 63 -2.63 -9.03 8.64
CA ARG A 63 -1.19 -8.82 8.80
C ARG A 63 -0.81 -7.38 8.44
N ARG A 64 -0.12 -6.70 9.37
CA ARG A 64 0.52 -5.40 9.13
C ARG A 64 1.98 -5.59 8.70
N VAL A 65 2.19 -6.26 7.57
CA VAL A 65 3.53 -6.49 7.02
C VAL A 65 3.70 -5.54 5.85
N PHE A 66 4.56 -4.55 6.02
CA PHE A 66 4.92 -3.61 4.98
C PHE A 66 6.44 -3.53 4.93
N ALA A 67 7.03 -3.38 3.75
CA ALA A 67 8.47 -3.22 3.62
C ALA A 67 8.91 -1.98 4.42
N GLU A 68 9.56 -2.19 5.56
CA GLU A 68 10.28 -1.13 6.27
C GLU A 68 11.46 -0.72 5.38
N THR A 69 11.51 0.54 4.97
CA THR A 69 12.80 1.07 4.52
C THR A 69 13.67 1.16 5.76
N SER A 70 14.89 0.63 5.75
CA SER A 70 15.84 0.63 6.89
C SER A 70 16.11 2.01 7.52
N ASN A 71 15.52 3.07 6.97
CA ASN A 71 15.61 4.44 7.42
C ASN A 71 14.48 4.87 8.37
N ASP A 72 13.42 4.08 8.54
CA ASP A 72 12.35 4.38 9.51
C ASP A 72 12.77 4.03 10.96
N LEU A 73 13.69 3.07 11.12
CA LEU A 73 14.31 2.72 12.41
C LEU A 73 15.35 3.74 12.91
N LEU A 74 15.86 4.61 12.04
CA LEU A 74 16.85 5.64 12.38
C LEU A 74 16.23 7.00 12.73
N ALA A 75 14.90 7.11 12.63
CA ALA A 75 14.16 8.35 12.90
C ALA A 75 13.21 8.25 14.12
N ALA A 76 13.33 7.20 14.92
CA ALA A 76 12.54 6.96 16.14
C ALA A 76 13.35 7.23 17.42
#